data_AF-A0A6A4QRF8-F1
#
_entry.id   AF-A0A6A4QRF8-F1
#
_cell.length_a   1.000
_cell.length_b   1.000
_cell.length_c   1.000
_cell.angle_alpha   90.00
_cell.angle_beta   90.00
_cell.angle_gamma   90.00
#
_symmetry.space_group_name_H-M   'P 1'
#
loop_
_entity.id
_entity.type
_entity.pdbx_description
1 polymer ?
#
loop_
_entity_poly.entity_id
_entity_poly.type
_entity_poly.pdbx_seq_one_letter_code
_entity_poly.pdbx_strand_id
1 'polypeptide(L)'
;MLSYMLQKERKLKDIVRSGNCIVRKFQKQHEDELEHEQMVAQVGLKLISRALNMSKLRKEQVIWCHEKLHKIMFLTRKIVQVEPSFLLFPC
;
A
#
# COMPACT_ATOMS: atom_id res chain seq x y z
N MET A 1 -48.83 -4.17 16.99
CA MET A 1 -48.23 -4.86 15.81
C MET A 1 -47.48 -3.87 14.90
N LEU A 2 -48.10 -2.77 14.45
CA LEU A 2 -47.45 -1.73 13.62
C LEU A 2 -46.21 -1.07 14.26
N SER A 3 -46.25 -0.74 15.55
CA SER A 3 -45.12 -0.12 16.28
C SER A 3 -43.87 -1.02 16.32
N TYR A 4 -44.07 -2.33 16.45
CA TYR A 4 -43.00 -3.33 16.47
C TYR A 4 -42.28 -3.42 15.11
N MET A 5 -43.06 -3.42 14.02
CA MET A 5 -42.53 -3.45 12.66
C MET A 5 -41.67 -2.21 12.37
N LEU A 6 -42.15 -1.02 12.75
CA LEU A 6 -41.40 0.24 12.61
C LEU A 6 -40.12 0.26 13.45
N GLN A 7 -40.12 -0.35 14.64
CA GLN A 7 -38.91 -0.48 15.46
C GLN A 7 -37.89 -1.44 14.84
N LYS A 8 -38.34 -2.55 14.26
CA LYS A 8 -37.49 -3.50 13.53
C LYS A 8 -36.85 -2.87 12.29
N GLU A 9 -37.61 -2.09 11.53
CA GLU A 9 -37.11 -1.39 10.35
C GLU A 9 -36.03 -0.36 10.71
N ARG A 10 -36.23 0.41 11.79
CA ARG A 10 -35.21 1.33 12.30
C ARG A 10 -33.92 0.61 12.71
N LYS A 11 -34.03 -0.47 13.49
CA LYS A 11 -32.87 -1.29 13.87
C LYS A 11 -32.14 -1.86 12.65
N LEU A 12 -32.88 -2.31 11.63
CA LEU A 12 -32.28 -2.81 10.40
C LEU A 12 -31.49 -1.71 9.67
N LYS A 13 -32.06 -0.50 9.54
CA LYS A 13 -31.38 0.67 8.95
C LYS A 13 -30.11 1.03 9.73
N ASP A 14 -30.16 0.98 11.06
CA ASP A 14 -28.99 1.25 11.90
C ASP A 14 -27.87 0.21 11.69
N ILE A 15 -28.21 -1.07 11.59
CA ILE A 15 -27.26 -2.16 11.31
C ILE A 15 -26.62 -2.00 9.92
N VAL A 16 -27.41 -1.70 8.89
CA VAL A 16 -26.87 -1.48 7.54
C VAL A 16 -25.95 -0.26 7.52
N ARG A 17 -26.34 0.81 8.21
CA ARG A 17 -25.53 2.03 8.29
C ARG A 17 -24.20 1.80 9.01
N SER A 18 -24.20 1.07 10.11
CA SER A 18 -22.98 0.74 10.84
C SER A 18 -22.07 -0.18 10.03
N GLY A 19 -22.62 -1.20 9.36
CA GLY A 19 -21.88 -2.05 8.43
C GLY A 19 -21.21 -1.26 7.32
N ASN A 20 -21.94 -0.35 6.66
CA ASN A 20 -21.39 0.51 5.61
C ASN A 20 -20.28 1.44 6.12
N CYS A 21 -20.41 1.97 7.34
CA CYS A 21 -19.35 2.79 7.96
C CYS A 21 -18.07 1.98 8.19
N ILE A 22 -18.21 0.73 8.65
CA ILE A 22 -17.08 -0.18 8.89
C ILE A 22 -16.37 -0.52 7.57
N VAL A 23 -17.14 -0.90 6.53
CA VAL A 23 -16.57 -1.22 5.20
C VAL A 23 -15.80 -0.02 4.63
N ARG A 24 -16.36 1.19 4.71
CA ARG A 24 -15.68 2.42 4.24
C ARG A 24 -14.39 2.70 5.00
N LYS A 25 -14.34 2.42 6.30
CA LYS A 25 -13.12 2.58 7.10
C LYS A 25 -12.01 1.64 6.62
N PHE A 26 -12.33 0.35 6.43
CA PHE A 26 -11.35 -0.63 5.95
C PHE A 26 -10.87 -0.32 4.52
N GLN A 27 -11.78 0.08 3.63
CA GLN A 27 -11.40 0.52 2.28
C GLN A 27 -10.43 1.70 2.31
N LYS A 28 -10.72 2.73 3.12
CA LYS A 28 -9.85 3.88 3.26
C LYS A 28 -8.47 3.51 3.82
N GLN A 29 -8.42 2.68 4.85
CA GLN A 29 -7.14 2.23 5.42
C GLN A 29 -6.29 1.47 4.38
N HIS A 30 -6.92 0.62 3.58
CA HIS A 30 -6.23 -0.11 2.51
C HIS A 30 -5.75 0.81 1.38
N GLU A 31 -6.52 1.84 1.02
CA GLU A 31 -6.08 2.87 0.07
C GLU A 31 -4.88 3.67 0.61
N ASP A 32 -4.95 4.14 1.85
CA ASP A 32 -3.86 4.89 2.51
C ASP A 32 -2.56 4.05 2.58
N GLU A 33 -2.68 2.75 2.88
CA GLU A 33 -1.55 1.80 2.91
C GLU A 33 -0.95 1.58 1.52
N LEU A 34 -1.79 1.37 0.50
CA LEU A 34 -1.36 1.23 -0.88
C LEU A 34 -0.64 2.50 -1.40
N GLU A 35 -1.16 3.68 -1.08
CA GLU A 35 -0.52 4.96 -1.43
C GLU A 35 0.86 5.10 -0.78
N HIS A 36 0.99 4.69 0.49
CA HIS A 36 2.27 4.68 1.19
C HIS A 36 3.28 3.73 0.53
N GLU A 37 2.88 2.49 0.26
CA GLU A 37 3.74 1.49 -0.41
C GLU A 37 4.19 1.98 -1.79
N GLN A 38 3.28 2.61 -2.56
CA GLN A 38 3.62 3.20 -3.85
C GLN A 38 4.65 4.32 -3.73
N MET A 39 4.51 5.21 -2.75
CA MET A 39 5.47 6.28 -2.50
C MET A 39 6.85 5.70 -2.15
N VAL A 40 6.90 4.71 -1.24
CA VAL A 40 8.14 4.04 -0.84
C VAL A 40 8.83 3.39 -2.05
N ALA A 41 8.06 2.69 -2.90
CA ALA A 41 8.62 2.09 -4.11
C ALA A 41 9.18 3.13 -5.08
N GLN A 42 8.45 4.24 -5.29
CA GLN A 42 8.91 5.33 -6.17
C GLN A 42 10.22 5.94 -5.68
N VAL A 43 10.34 6.17 -4.36
CA VAL A 43 11.58 6.67 -3.77
C VAL A 43 12.71 5.65 -3.94
N GLY A 44 12.45 4.37 -3.66
CA GLY A 44 13.40 3.28 -3.88
C GLY A 44 13.90 3.21 -5.32
N LEU A 45 13.00 3.30 -6.31
CA LEU A 45 13.36 3.29 -7.73
C LEU A 45 14.19 4.51 -8.13
N LYS A 46 13.88 5.70 -7.62
CA LYS A 46 14.70 6.89 -7.84
C LYS A 46 16.10 6.73 -7.24
N LEU A 47 16.20 6.15 -6.06
CA LEU A 47 17.47 5.88 -5.39
C LEU A 47 18.33 4.89 -6.18
N ILE A 48 17.73 3.79 -6.63
CA ILE A 48 18.38 2.78 -7.48
C ILE A 48 18.84 3.42 -8.80
N SER A 49 17.98 4.19 -9.45
CA SER A 49 18.33 4.92 -10.68
C SER A 49 19.52 5.86 -10.46
N ARG A 50 19.54 6.61 -9.37
CA ARG A 50 20.67 7.51 -9.05
C ARG A 50 21.95 6.73 -8.75
N ALA A 51 21.86 5.60 -8.06
CA ALA A 51 23.00 4.75 -7.78
C ALA A 51 23.61 4.19 -9.06
N LEU A 52 22.79 3.67 -9.98
CA LEU A 52 23.23 3.14 -11.27
C LEU A 52 23.85 4.22 -12.19
N ASN A 53 23.46 5.48 -12.02
CA ASN A 53 23.99 6.62 -12.78
C ASN A 53 25.25 7.26 -12.16
N MET A 54 25.84 6.68 -11.10
CA MET A 54 27.11 7.16 -10.56
C MET A 54 28.27 6.85 -11.51
N SER A 55 29.24 7.78 -11.63
CA SER A 55 30.39 7.65 -12.55
C SER A 55 31.33 6.48 -12.25
N LYS A 56 31.31 5.95 -11.01
CA LYS A 56 32.05 4.76 -10.58
C LYS A 56 31.13 3.85 -9.78
N LEU A 57 30.64 2.78 -10.41
CA LEU A 57 29.75 1.81 -9.78
C LEU A 57 30.56 0.63 -9.22
N ARG A 58 30.44 0.37 -7.91
CA ARG A 58 31.06 -0.81 -7.26
C ARG A 58 30.16 -2.03 -7.40
N LYS A 59 30.76 -3.23 -7.43
CA LYS A 59 30.02 -4.50 -7.49
C LYS A 59 28.99 -4.65 -6.37
N GLU A 60 29.33 -4.24 -5.15
CA GLU A 60 28.42 -4.23 -4.00
C GLU A 60 27.17 -3.37 -4.25
N GLN A 61 27.34 -2.22 -4.91
CA GLN A 61 26.23 -1.31 -5.22
C GLN A 61 25.29 -1.94 -6.28
N VAL A 62 25.85 -2.67 -7.25
CA VAL A 62 25.06 -3.42 -8.24
C VAL A 62 24.24 -4.52 -7.56
N ILE A 63 24.87 -5.29 -6.67
CA ILE A 63 24.19 -6.36 -5.91
C ILE A 63 23.06 -5.76 -5.07
N TRP A 64 23.33 -4.66 -4.35
CA TRP A 64 22.31 -3.96 -3.56
C TRP A 64 21.14 -3.45 -4.42
N CYS A 65 21.42 -2.88 -5.60
CA CYS A 65 20.37 -2.45 -6.53
C CYS A 65 19.50 -3.62 -7.00
N HIS A 66 20.13 -4.76 -7.32
CA HIS A 66 19.42 -5.97 -7.73
C HIS A 66 18.51 -6.51 -6.61
N GLU A 67 19.05 -6.64 -5.39
CA GLU A 67 18.28 -7.08 -4.22
C GLU A 67 17.11 -6.14 -3.91
N LYS A 68 17.30 -4.81 -4.05
CA LYS A 68 16.24 -3.84 -3.85
C LYS A 68 15.17 -3.88 -4.93
N LEU A 69 15.54 -4.05 -6.20
CA LEU A 69 14.58 -4.20 -7.30
C LEU A 69 13.72 -5.45 -7.15
N HIS A 70 14.31 -6.57 -6.71
CA HIS A 70 13.57 -7.82 -6.51
C HIS A 70 12.48 -7.73 -5.42
N LYS A 71 12.59 -6.77 -4.50
CA LYS A 71 11.60 -6.52 -3.44
C LYS A 71 10.44 -5.63 -3.87
N ILE A 72 10.45 -5.14 -5.10
CA ILE A 72 9.40 -4.29 -5.66
C ILE A 72 8.61 -5.09 -6.71
N MET A 73 7.31 -5.28 -6.48
CA MET A 73 6.45 -5.96 -7.44
C MET A 73 5.77 -4.97 -8.38
N PHE A 74 5.93 -5.20 -9.69
CA PHE A 74 5.29 -4.43 -10.75
C PHE A 74 4.11 -5.21 -11.35
N LEU A 75 2.91 -4.64 -11.35
CA LEU A 75 1.78 -5.20 -12.10
C LEU A 75 1.43 -4.26 -13.25
N THR A 76 1.62 -4.77 -14.47
CA THR A 76 1.26 -4.28 -15.81
C THR A 76 1.51 -2.79 -16.13
N ARG A 77 1.13 -1.83 -15.27
CA ARG A 77 1.39 -0.38 -15.39
C ARG A 77 1.52 0.38 -14.06
N LYS A 78 1.45 -0.28 -12.89
CA LYS A 78 1.55 0.36 -11.57
C LYS A 78 2.44 -0.46 -10.62
N ILE A 79 3.11 0.25 -9.71
CA ILE A 79 3.77 -0.37 -8.55
C ILE A 79 2.64 -0.79 -7.61
N VAL A 80 2.60 -2.06 -7.23
CA VAL A 80 1.46 -2.59 -6.47
C VAL A 80 1.79 -2.85 -5.03
N GLN A 81 2.92 -3.50 -4.74
CA GLN A 81 3.32 -3.73 -3.35
C GLN A 81 4.83 -3.74 -3.22
N VAL A 82 5.25 -3.30 -2.04
CA VAL A 82 6.63 -3.37 -1.58
C VAL A 82 6.67 -4.41 -0.47
N GLU A 83 7.66 -5.30 -0.48
CA GLU A 83 7.82 -6.26 0.60
C GLU A 83 7.94 -5.53 1.97
N PRO A 84 7.27 -5.97 3.05
CA PRO A 84 7.28 -5.26 4.34
C PRO A 84 8.67 -4.98 4.93
N SER A 85 9.67 -5.78 4.56
CA SER A 85 11.09 -5.63 4.91
C SER A 85 11.86 -4.60 4.07
N PHE A 86 11.18 -3.77 3.30
CA PHE A 86 11.83 -2.78 2.44
C PHE A 86 12.27 -1.55 3.23
N LEU A 87 13.53 -1.55 3.65
CA LEU A 87 14.17 -0.36 4.22
C LEU A 87 14.65 0.57 3.11
N LEU A 88 14.27 1.85 3.12
CA LEU A 88 14.73 2.83 2.12
C LEU A 88 16.25 3.08 2.20
N PHE A 89 16.83 2.93 3.40
CA PHE A 89 18.24 3.12 3.66
C PHE A 89 18.80 1.87 4.33
N PRO A 90 20.03 1.44 3.98
CA PRO A 90 20.72 0.42 4.75
C PRO A 90 20.95 0.92 6.19
N CYS A 91 20.82 0.02 7.17
CA CYS A 91 21.31 0.22 8.53
C CYS A 91 22.83 0.03 8.57
#